data_AF-A6Q9W3-F1
#
_entry.id   AF-A6Q9W3-F1
#
_cell.length_a   1.000
_cell.length_b   1.000
_cell.length_c   1.000
_cell.angle_alpha   90.00
_cell.angle_beta   90.00
_cell.angle_gamma   90.00
#
_symmetry.space_group_name_H-M   'P 1'
#
loop_
_entity.id
_entity.type
_entity.pdbx_description
1 polymer ?
#
loop_
_entity_poly.entity_id
_entity_poly.type
_entity_poly.pdbx_seq_one_letter_code
_entity_poly.pdbx_strand_id
1 'polypeptide(L)'
;MTFVFIKTIHLFAAFIYGGFLITDNLFLNKIKRSYSEEEHAAIRESFMKYVRKVVPPSLIVAVLTGLYLISQVYGPIGPDGLTWFQSVLSLKAFLGIWLGLRGGLQVYFKIQPFVFKSHVLPFAFVITIIFLSQFMYLPV
;
A
#
# COMPACT_ATOMS: atom_id res chain seq x y z
N MET A 1 23.72 -1.80 -8.90
CA MET A 1 23.02 -0.53 -9.23
C MET A 1 21.53 -0.72 -9.47
N THR A 2 21.11 -1.64 -10.35
CA THR A 2 19.69 -1.90 -10.67
C THR A 2 18.80 -2.16 -9.45
N PHE A 3 19.25 -3.02 -8.52
CA PHE A 3 18.52 -3.32 -7.29
C PHE A 3 18.26 -2.06 -6.44
N VAL A 4 19.30 -1.25 -6.21
CA VAL A 4 19.19 -0.01 -5.42
C VAL A 4 18.24 0.97 -6.09
N PHE A 5 18.36 1.14 -7.41
CA PHE A 5 17.49 2.01 -8.19
C PHE A 5 16.01 1.58 -8.08
N ILE A 6 15.71 0.30 -8.28
CA ILE A 6 14.34 -0.23 -8.17
C ILE A 6 13.82 -0.14 -6.73
N LYS A 7 14.67 -0.40 -5.73
CA LYS A 7 14.33 -0.23 -4.31
C LYS A 7 13.96 1.21 -3.99
N THR A 8 14.68 2.18 -4.54
CA THR A 8 14.36 3.60 -4.39
C THR A 8 13.01 3.94 -5.00
N ILE A 9 12.74 3.49 -6.24
CA ILE A 9 11.42 3.67 -6.88
C ILE A 9 10.31 3.05 -6.05
N HIS A 10 10.51 1.82 -5.57
CA HIS A 10 9.56 1.11 -4.72
C HIS A 10 9.21 1.92 -3.47
N LEU A 11 10.23 2.47 -2.79
CA LEU A 11 10.05 3.25 -1.57
C LEU A 11 9.25 4.55 -1.83
N PHE A 12 9.59 5.29 -2.89
CA PHE A 12 8.83 6.49 -3.27
C PHE A 12 7.37 6.18 -3.58
N ALA A 13 7.13 5.12 -4.36
CA ALA A 13 5.79 4.68 -4.72
C ALA A 13 4.97 4.26 -3.49
N ALA A 14 5.58 3.52 -2.57
CA ALA A 14 4.97 3.13 -1.30
C ALA A 14 4.68 4.34 -0.40
N PHE A 15 5.56 5.34 -0.35
CA PHE A 15 5.34 6.57 0.41
C PHE A 15 4.21 7.44 -0.14
N ILE A 16 4.07 7.54 -1.46
CA ILE A 16 2.93 8.25 -2.07
C ILE A 16 1.62 7.60 -1.64
N TYR A 17 1.53 6.27 -1.73
CA TYR A 17 0.33 5.54 -1.36
C TYR A 17 0.04 5.60 0.15
N GLY A 18 1.04 5.27 0.97
CA GLY A 18 0.92 5.28 2.43
C GLY A 18 0.65 6.68 2.98
N GLY A 19 1.34 7.70 2.46
CA GLY A 19 1.14 9.10 2.83
C GLY A 19 -0.28 9.59 2.53
N PHE A 20 -0.85 9.21 1.39
CA PHE A 20 -2.27 9.46 1.11
C PHE A 20 -3.18 8.82 2.15
N LEU A 21 -2.99 7.54 2.48
CA LEU A 21 -3.83 6.84 3.45
C LEU A 21 -3.73 7.44 4.85
N ILE A 22 -2.54 7.87 5.27
CA ILE A 22 -2.33 8.62 6.52
C ILE A 22 -3.13 9.92 6.47
N THR A 23 -2.99 10.69 5.39
CA THR A 23 -3.65 11.99 5.22
C THR A 23 -5.18 11.84 5.25
N ASP A 24 -5.73 10.88 4.52
CA ASP A 24 -7.16 10.67 4.43
C ASP A 24 -7.76 10.23 5.78
N ASN A 25 -7.14 9.26 6.45
CA ASN A 25 -7.68 8.70 7.70
C ASN A 25 -7.47 9.62 8.91
N LEU A 26 -6.31 10.28 9.02
CA LEU A 26 -5.99 11.07 10.21
C LEU A 26 -6.46 12.52 10.12
N PHE A 27 -6.56 13.09 8.90
CA PHE A 27 -6.87 14.50 8.69
C PHE A 27 -8.20 14.69 7.95
N LEU A 28 -8.31 14.23 6.69
CA LEU A 28 -9.48 14.54 5.86
C LEU A 28 -10.79 13.99 6.45
N ASN A 29 -10.78 12.78 6.97
CA ASN A 29 -11.97 12.21 7.62
C ASN A 29 -12.39 12.97 8.90
N LYS A 30 -11.49 13.73 9.53
CA LYS A 30 -11.78 14.52 10.73
C LYS A 30 -12.21 15.95 10.41
N ILE A 31 -11.79 16.49 9.28
CA ILE A 31 -12.14 17.84 8.80
C ILE A 31 -13.65 18.01 8.63
N LYS A 32 -14.39 16.93 8.37
CA LYS A 32 -15.86 16.91 8.36
C LYS A 32 -16.50 17.57 9.60
N ARG A 33 -15.83 17.57 10.76
CA ARG A 33 -16.34 18.20 11.99
C ARG A 33 -16.38 19.73 11.94
N SER A 34 -15.68 20.35 11.01
CA SER A 34 -15.49 21.80 10.93
C SER A 34 -16.27 22.46 9.78
N TYR A 35 -16.94 21.69 8.94
CA TYR A 35 -17.59 22.18 7.72
C TYR A 35 -18.98 21.55 7.55
N SER A 36 -19.86 22.21 6.80
CA SER A 36 -21.11 21.59 6.37
C SER A 36 -20.85 20.40 5.45
N GLU A 37 -21.86 19.52 5.27
CA GLU A 37 -21.73 18.34 4.41
C GLU A 37 -21.39 18.72 2.95
N GLU A 38 -21.97 19.82 2.45
CA GLU A 38 -21.77 20.30 1.08
C GLU A 38 -20.34 20.82 0.87
N GLU A 39 -19.86 21.67 1.78
CA GLU A 39 -18.48 22.17 1.76
C GLU A 39 -17.46 21.02 1.88
N HIS A 40 -17.72 20.08 2.79
CA HIS A 40 -16.87 18.92 2.98
C HIS A 40 -16.82 18.04 1.71
N ALA A 41 -17.95 17.85 1.02
CA ALA A 41 -17.99 17.10 -0.24
C ALA A 41 -17.18 17.81 -1.34
N ALA A 42 -17.31 19.14 -1.47
CA ALA A 42 -16.54 19.92 -2.44
C ALA A 42 -15.03 19.88 -2.18
N ILE A 43 -14.61 20.04 -0.92
CA ILE A 43 -13.21 19.92 -0.51
C ILE A 43 -12.69 18.52 -0.83
N ARG A 44 -13.44 17.47 -0.44
CA ARG A 44 -13.03 16.08 -0.67
C ARG A 44 -12.91 15.77 -2.16
N GLU A 45 -13.83 16.20 -3.00
CA GLU A 45 -13.76 15.92 -4.44
C GLU A 45 -12.60 16.68 -5.10
N SER A 46 -12.34 17.93 -4.70
CA SER A 46 -11.20 18.70 -5.19
C SER A 46 -9.87 17.98 -4.92
N PHE A 47 -9.71 17.39 -3.73
CA PHE A 47 -8.55 16.60 -3.37
C PHE A 47 -8.51 15.26 -4.11
N MET A 48 -9.62 14.52 -4.11
CA MET A 48 -9.71 13.19 -4.71
C MET A 48 -9.47 13.20 -6.22
N LYS A 49 -9.79 14.30 -6.92
CA LYS A 49 -9.47 14.48 -8.34
C LYS A 49 -7.97 14.31 -8.65
N TYR A 50 -7.09 14.83 -7.79
CA TYR A 50 -5.64 14.70 -7.98
C TYR A 50 -5.12 13.36 -7.45
N VAL A 51 -5.63 12.91 -6.29
CA VAL A 51 -5.30 11.61 -5.70
C VAL A 51 -5.51 10.47 -6.70
N ARG A 52 -6.66 10.42 -7.37
CA ARG A 52 -7.00 9.34 -8.33
C ARG A 52 -6.03 9.26 -9.51
N LYS A 53 -5.29 10.33 -9.82
CA LYS A 53 -4.29 10.36 -10.90
C LYS A 53 -2.91 9.87 -10.46
N VAL A 54 -2.60 9.95 -9.16
CA VAL A 54 -1.24 9.73 -8.65
C VAL A 54 -1.15 8.46 -7.80
N VAL A 55 -2.11 8.28 -6.89
CA VAL A 55 -2.07 7.21 -5.90
C VAL A 55 -2.25 5.81 -6.51
N PRO A 56 -3.23 5.56 -7.42
CA PRO A 56 -3.39 4.23 -8.02
C PRO A 56 -2.21 3.80 -8.89
N PRO A 57 -1.66 4.64 -9.80
CA PRO A 57 -0.43 4.29 -10.51
C PRO A 57 0.74 4.02 -9.57
N SER A 58 0.91 4.84 -8.52
CA SER A 58 1.96 4.63 -7.52
C SER A 58 1.83 3.28 -6.81
N LEU A 59 0.60 2.87 -6.47
CA LEU A 59 0.36 1.57 -5.86
C LEU A 59 0.74 0.41 -6.80
N ILE A 60 0.42 0.52 -8.10
CA ILE A 60 0.83 -0.49 -9.10
C ILE A 60 2.35 -0.56 -9.18
N VAL A 61 3.02 0.60 -9.28
CA VAL A 61 4.49 0.67 -9.30
C VAL A 61 5.08 0.03 -8.05
N ALA A 62 4.54 0.32 -6.87
CA ALA A 62 4.98 -0.28 -5.61
C ALA A 62 4.85 -1.81 -5.63
N VAL A 63 3.75 -2.35 -6.15
CA VAL A 63 3.52 -3.81 -6.25
C VAL A 63 4.50 -4.45 -7.23
N LEU A 64 4.63 -3.93 -8.44
CA LEU A 64 5.51 -4.50 -9.47
C LEU A 64 6.98 -4.46 -9.05
N THR A 65 7.43 -3.32 -8.52
CA THR A 65 8.80 -3.20 -8.01
C THR A 65 9.01 -4.05 -6.76
N GLY A 66 8.00 -4.20 -5.90
CA GLY A 66 8.05 -5.08 -4.73
C GLY A 66 8.21 -6.54 -5.11
N LEU A 67 7.44 -7.02 -6.08
CA LEU A 67 7.55 -8.37 -6.64
C LEU A 67 8.94 -8.63 -7.24
N TYR A 68 9.49 -7.65 -7.97
CA TYR A 68 10.86 -7.72 -8.46
C TYR A 68 11.86 -7.83 -7.29
N LEU A 69 11.77 -6.96 -6.28
CA LEU A 69 12.71 -7.00 -5.15
C LEU A 69 12.64 -8.33 -4.41
N ILE A 70 11.43 -8.87 -4.22
CA ILE A 70 11.20 -10.20 -3.64
C ILE A 70 11.93 -11.25 -4.47
N SER A 71 11.80 -11.26 -5.79
CA SER A 71 12.47 -12.26 -6.64
C SER A 71 14.00 -12.23 -6.53
N GLN A 72 14.58 -11.09 -6.15
CA GLN A 72 16.02 -10.95 -5.94
C GLN A 72 16.49 -11.43 -4.56
N VAL A 73 15.62 -11.45 -3.54
CA VAL A 73 16.01 -11.68 -2.14
C VAL A 73 15.34 -12.88 -1.48
N TYR A 74 14.32 -13.49 -2.09
CA TYR A 74 13.54 -14.55 -1.46
C TYR A 74 14.35 -15.82 -1.20
N GLY A 75 15.26 -16.18 -2.12
CA GLY A 75 16.08 -17.40 -2.04
C GLY A 75 15.28 -18.70 -2.21
N PRO A 76 15.96 -19.86 -2.21
CA PRO A 76 15.30 -21.16 -2.30
C PRO A 76 14.57 -21.51 -0.99
N ILE A 77 13.55 -22.36 -1.09
CA ILE A 77 12.86 -22.95 0.08
C ILE A 77 13.64 -24.21 0.48
N GLY A 78 14.02 -24.29 1.75
CA GLY A 78 14.77 -25.43 2.28
C GLY A 78 13.88 -26.64 2.58
N PRO A 79 14.48 -27.79 2.94
CA PRO A 79 13.73 -28.99 3.32
C PRO A 79 12.84 -28.78 4.55
N ASP A 80 13.25 -27.90 5.46
CA ASP A 80 12.50 -27.54 6.68
C ASP A 80 11.42 -26.47 6.43
N GLY A 81 11.21 -26.06 5.18
CA GLY A 81 10.21 -25.07 4.78
C GLY A 81 10.72 -23.64 4.70
N LEU A 82 9.82 -22.68 4.96
CA LEU A 82 10.11 -21.24 4.87
C LEU A 82 10.89 -20.77 6.11
N THR A 83 11.98 -20.04 5.88
CA THR A 83 12.65 -19.29 6.96
C THR A 83 11.74 -18.22 7.55
N TRP A 84 12.08 -17.71 8.74
CA TRP A 84 11.40 -16.55 9.34
C TRP A 84 11.33 -15.36 8.37
N PHE A 85 12.46 -15.01 7.76
CA PHE A 85 12.54 -13.95 6.77
C PHE A 85 11.56 -14.17 5.61
N GLN A 86 11.56 -15.37 5.00
CA GLN A 86 10.68 -15.72 3.88
C GLN A 86 9.20 -15.69 4.29
N SER A 87 8.88 -16.14 5.50
CA SER A 87 7.52 -16.14 6.03
C SER A 87 6.98 -14.71 6.21
N VAL A 88 7.76 -13.84 6.85
CA VAL A 88 7.39 -12.42 7.03
C VAL A 88 7.35 -11.70 5.68
N LEU A 89 8.29 -11.99 4.77
CA LEU A 89 8.31 -11.40 3.43
C LEU A 89 7.09 -11.83 2.60
N SER A 90 6.70 -13.10 2.67
CA SER A 90 5.49 -13.61 2.02
C SER A 90 4.22 -12.96 2.55
N LEU A 91 4.10 -12.77 3.87
CA LEU A 91 2.98 -12.06 4.46
C LEU A 91 2.91 -10.60 3.97
N LYS A 92 4.05 -9.91 3.92
CA LYS A 92 4.13 -8.55 3.37
C LYS A 92 3.73 -8.52 1.89
N ALA A 93 4.21 -9.48 1.10
CA ALA A 93 3.89 -9.60 -0.31
C ALA A 93 2.38 -9.80 -0.50
N PHE A 94 1.78 -10.70 0.27
CA PHE A 94 0.33 -10.95 0.25
C PHE A 94 -0.47 -9.66 0.54
N LEU A 95 -0.14 -8.95 1.62
CA LEU A 95 -0.82 -7.70 1.97
C LEU A 95 -0.62 -6.62 0.88
N GLY A 96 0.59 -6.50 0.33
CA GLY A 96 0.90 -5.54 -0.73
C GLY A 96 0.17 -5.84 -2.05
N ILE A 97 0.16 -7.10 -2.48
CA ILE A 97 -0.56 -7.54 -3.67
C ILE A 97 -2.06 -7.32 -3.50
N TRP A 98 -2.61 -7.62 -2.32
CA TRP A 98 -4.01 -7.36 -2.02
C TRP A 98 -4.37 -5.89 -2.19
N LEU A 99 -3.56 -4.98 -1.63
CA LEU A 99 -3.74 -3.53 -1.81
C LEU A 99 -3.68 -3.15 -3.31
N GLY A 100 -2.68 -3.69 -4.02
CA GLY A 100 -2.50 -3.53 -5.46
C GLY A 100 -3.72 -3.90 -6.29
N LEU A 101 -4.20 -5.13 -6.10
CA LEU A 101 -5.38 -5.66 -6.77
C LEU A 101 -6.61 -4.82 -6.45
N ARG A 102 -6.84 -4.51 -5.18
CA ARG A 102 -7.96 -3.67 -4.73
C ARG A 102 -7.93 -2.30 -5.41
N GLY A 103 -6.80 -1.59 -5.37
CA GLY A 103 -6.66 -0.26 -5.95
C GLY A 103 -6.75 -0.28 -7.48
N GLY A 104 -6.10 -1.24 -8.13
CA GLY A 104 -6.11 -1.40 -9.58
C GLY A 104 -7.50 -1.74 -10.13
N LEU A 105 -8.18 -2.72 -9.54
CA LEU A 105 -9.54 -3.12 -9.94
C LEU A 105 -10.54 -1.97 -9.77
N GLN A 106 -10.45 -1.22 -8.68
CA GLN A 106 -11.33 -0.09 -8.42
C GLN A 106 -11.16 1.04 -9.44
N VAL A 107 -9.93 1.35 -9.84
CA VAL A 107 -9.62 2.53 -10.65
C VAL A 107 -9.69 2.25 -12.14
N TYR A 108 -9.15 1.12 -12.60
CA TYR A 108 -9.07 0.81 -14.03
C TYR A 108 -10.26 -0.01 -14.52
N PHE A 109 -10.75 -0.94 -13.71
CA PHE A 109 -11.84 -1.82 -14.11
C PHE A 109 -13.20 -1.35 -13.59
N LYS A 110 -13.24 -0.30 -12.76
CA LYS A 110 -14.44 0.21 -12.06
C LYS A 110 -15.19 -0.88 -11.29
N ILE A 111 -14.55 -2.02 -11.03
CA ILE A 111 -15.07 -3.11 -10.21
C ILE A 111 -14.90 -2.62 -8.79
N GLN A 112 -16.00 -2.42 -8.06
CA GLN A 112 -15.90 -2.17 -6.63
C GLN A 112 -15.42 -3.48 -5.97
N PRO A 113 -14.16 -3.56 -5.50
CA PRO A 113 -13.71 -4.76 -4.82
C PRO A 113 -14.57 -4.92 -3.58
N PHE A 114 -15.20 -6.09 -3.47
CA PHE A 114 -16.28 -6.41 -2.55
C PHE A 114 -16.04 -5.86 -1.12
N VAL A 115 -17.07 -5.19 -0.58
CA VAL A 115 -17.33 -4.89 0.84
C VAL A 115 -16.71 -3.63 1.50
N PHE A 116 -15.64 -3.01 1.01
CA PHE A 116 -14.99 -1.91 1.79
C PHE A 116 -14.87 -0.56 1.06
N LYS A 117 -15.88 0.31 1.27
CA LYS A 117 -15.87 1.74 0.90
C LYS A 117 -14.85 2.57 1.69
N SER A 118 -14.26 2.01 2.75
CA SER A 118 -13.39 2.71 3.68
C SER A 118 -11.90 2.54 3.34
N HIS A 119 -11.11 3.59 3.58
CA HIS A 119 -9.65 3.55 3.52
C HIS A 119 -9.00 3.05 4.83
N VAL A 120 -9.80 2.71 5.86
CA VAL A 120 -9.29 2.22 7.15
C VAL A 120 -8.59 0.87 7.00
N LEU A 121 -9.18 -0.09 6.28
CA LEU A 121 -8.57 -1.40 6.08
C LEU A 121 -7.25 -1.30 5.27
N PRO A 122 -7.21 -0.60 4.12
CA PRO A 122 -5.95 -0.31 3.44
C PRO A 122 -4.90 0.36 4.33
N PHE A 123 -5.33 1.29 5.18
CA PHE A 123 -4.45 1.96 6.13
C PHE A 123 -3.88 1.00 7.17
N ALA A 124 -4.71 0.13 7.76
CA ALA A 124 -4.27 -0.90 8.69
C ALA A 124 -3.23 -1.83 8.04
N PHE A 125 -3.43 -2.22 6.78
CA PHE A 125 -2.46 -3.06 6.05
C PHE A 125 -1.12 -2.34 5.84
N VAL A 126 -1.12 -1.05 5.50
CA VAL A 126 0.12 -0.27 5.39
C VAL A 126 0.86 -0.22 6.73
N ILE A 127 0.15 0.04 7.82
CA ILE A 127 0.74 0.05 9.18
C ILE A 127 1.32 -1.32 9.52
N THR A 128 0.57 -2.41 9.27
CA THR A 128 1.05 -3.78 9.47
C THR A 128 2.31 -4.06 8.64
N ILE A 129 2.37 -3.67 7.36
CA ILE A 129 3.55 -3.86 6.51
C ILE A 129 4.77 -3.11 7.08
N ILE A 130 4.59 -1.90 7.62
CA ILE A 130 5.67 -1.12 8.25
C ILE A 130 6.20 -1.85 9.48
N PHE A 131 5.32 -2.34 10.36
CA PHE A 131 5.72 -3.11 11.54
C PHE A 131 6.42 -4.40 11.15
N LEU A 132 5.85 -5.19 10.24
CA LEU A 132 6.47 -6.44 9.74
C LEU A 132 7.89 -6.19 9.21
N SER A 133 8.14 -5.02 8.60
CA SER A 133 9.47 -4.65 8.11
C SER A 133 10.53 -4.57 9.22
N GLN A 134 10.14 -4.24 10.45
CA GLN A 134 11.06 -4.17 11.59
C GLN A 134 11.45 -5.58 12.08
N PHE A 135 10.54 -6.55 11.98
CA PHE A 135 10.76 -7.92 12.48
C PHE A 135 11.45 -8.84 11.47
N MET A 136 11.64 -8.42 10.21
CA MET A 136 12.20 -9.26 9.14
C MET A 136 13.62 -9.76 9.41
N TYR A 137 14.43 -8.99 10.13
CA TYR A 137 15.85 -9.28 10.38
C TYR A 137 16.13 -9.67 11.82
N LEU A 138 15.10 -9.80 12.65
CA LEU A 138 15.30 -10.28 14.01
C LEU A 138 15.62 -11.78 13.95
N PRO A 139 16.73 -12.22 14.57
CA PRO A 139 16.95 -13.64 14.79
C PRO A 139 15.86 -14.11 15.76
N VAL A 140 15.04 -15.05 15.31
CA VAL A 140 14.15 -15.85 16.17
C VAL A 140 14.84 -17.17 16.42
#